data_AF-A0A496SCF8-F1
#
_entry.id   AF-A0A496SCF8-F1
#
_cell.length_a   1.000
_cell.length_b   1.000
_cell.length_c   1.000
_cell.angle_alpha   90.00
_cell.angle_beta   90.00
_cell.angle_gamma   90.00
#
_symmetry.space_group_name_H-M   'P 1'
#
loop_
_entity.id
_entity.type
_entity.pdbx_description
1 polymer ?
#
loop_
_entity_poly.entity_id
_entity_poly.type
_entity_poly.pdbx_seq_one_letter_code
_entity_poly.pdbx_strand_id
1 'polypeptide(L)'
;MGVGLGFLRKNPDTGAWEGDYELVGLGTFGELEDLLLRKPLLFFLSDYEEDYEINFDAPGPPYPATVKPKLAEEIEEWLSLFASSILEHLRSIPDEEVEAPARRLKSLVERRLSEGYAVLVSY
;
A
#
# COMPACT_ATOMS: atom_id res chain seq x y z
N MET A 1 -6.51 -2.22 -17.38
CA MET A 1 -6.31 -3.05 -16.19
C MET A 1 -5.51 -2.20 -15.21
N GLY A 2 -5.99 -2.05 -14.00
CA GLY A 2 -5.33 -1.27 -12.94
C GLY A 2 -4.99 -2.19 -11.77
N VAL A 3 -4.06 -1.77 -10.93
CA VAL A 3 -3.70 -2.44 -9.68
C VAL A 3 -4.34 -1.67 -8.54
N GLY A 4 -4.98 -2.38 -7.62
CA GLY A 4 -5.54 -1.82 -6.41
C GLY A 4 -4.49 -1.58 -5.34
N LEU A 5 -4.49 -0.40 -4.75
CA LEU A 5 -3.63 -0.04 -3.62
C LEU A 5 -4.46 0.38 -2.42
N GLY A 6 -4.38 -0.38 -1.34
CA GLY A 6 -4.92 -0.03 -0.03
C GLY A 6 -3.87 0.67 0.83
N PHE A 7 -4.17 1.86 1.31
CA PHE A 7 -3.40 2.60 2.32
C PHE A 7 -4.16 2.58 3.63
N LEU A 8 -3.78 1.67 4.53
CA LEU A 8 -4.53 1.38 5.75
C LEU A 8 -3.69 1.65 6.97
N ARG A 9 -4.29 2.17 8.04
CA ARG A 9 -3.64 2.31 9.34
C ARG A 9 -4.60 1.98 10.47
N LYS A 10 -4.05 1.63 11.62
CA LYS A 10 -4.84 1.51 12.85
C LYS A 10 -5.37 2.88 13.26
N ASN A 11 -6.68 2.99 13.38
CA ASN A 11 -7.33 4.13 14.01
C ASN A 11 -7.10 4.04 15.53
N PRO A 12 -6.51 5.07 16.17
CA PRO A 12 -6.20 5.04 17.60
C PRO A 12 -7.45 5.09 18.49
N ASP A 13 -8.57 5.63 18.01
CA ASP A 13 -9.79 5.81 18.77
C ASP A 13 -10.65 4.54 18.77
N THR A 14 -10.70 3.84 17.64
CA THR A 14 -11.56 2.65 17.46
C THR A 14 -10.77 1.33 17.50
N GLY A 15 -9.45 1.39 17.32
CA GLY A 15 -8.58 0.23 17.15
C GLY A 15 -8.77 -0.50 15.81
N ALA A 16 -9.71 -0.05 14.96
CA ALA A 16 -9.95 -0.63 13.65
C ALA A 16 -8.88 -0.22 12.66
N TRP A 17 -8.60 -1.09 11.68
CA TRP A 17 -7.70 -0.77 10.58
C TRP A 17 -8.53 -0.29 9.38
N GLU A 18 -8.29 0.95 8.98
CA GLU A 18 -9.08 1.66 7.97
C GLU A 18 -8.24 2.66 7.19
N GLY A 19 -8.77 3.12 6.05
CA GLY A 19 -8.09 4.05 5.17
C GLY A 19 -8.66 4.06 3.76
N ASP A 20 -7.76 4.25 2.79
CA ASP A 20 -8.10 4.61 1.40
C ASP A 20 -7.68 3.51 0.43
N TYR A 21 -8.52 3.23 -0.57
CA TYR A 21 -8.22 2.34 -1.69
C TYR A 21 -8.23 3.12 -3.01
N GLU A 22 -7.16 3.00 -3.78
CA GLU A 22 -6.99 3.67 -5.07
C GLU A 22 -6.64 2.68 -6.18
N LEU A 23 -7.08 2.98 -7.41
CA LEU A 23 -6.69 2.22 -8.60
C LEU A 23 -5.55 2.95 -9.31
N VAL A 24 -4.42 2.27 -9.49
CA VAL A 24 -3.27 2.78 -10.24
C VAL A 24 -3.13 2.06 -11.58
N GLY A 25 -2.56 2.75 -12.57
CA GLY A 25 -2.31 2.13 -13.87
C GLY A 25 -1.26 1.01 -13.77
N LEU A 26 -1.51 -0.12 -14.45
CA LEU A 26 -0.61 -1.28 -14.43
C LEU A 26 0.84 -0.93 -14.81
N GLY A 27 1.06 -0.06 -15.81
CA GLY A 27 2.41 0.38 -16.18
C GLY A 27 3.11 1.19 -15.10
N THR A 28 2.37 2.10 -14.44
CA THR A 28 2.88 2.90 -13.31
C THR A 28 3.25 2.01 -12.12
N PHE A 29 2.41 1.01 -11.84
CA PHE A 29 2.67 0.06 -10.77
C PHE A 29 3.85 -0.87 -11.11
N GLY A 30 3.89 -1.41 -12.33
CA GLY A 30 4.95 -2.32 -12.77
C GLY A 30 6.34 -1.69 -12.71
N GLU A 31 6.47 -0.41 -13.05
CA GLU A 31 7.76 0.29 -12.89
C GLU A 31 8.16 0.42 -11.41
N LEU A 32 7.20 0.71 -10.52
CA LEU A 32 7.47 0.72 -9.08
C LEU A 32 7.83 -0.68 -8.58
N GLU A 33 7.11 -1.72 -9.01
CA GLU A 33 7.40 -3.12 -8.67
C GLU A 33 8.80 -3.53 -9.16
N ASP A 34 9.20 -3.10 -10.36
CA ASP A 34 10.52 -3.36 -10.93
C ASP A 34 11.65 -2.71 -10.11
N LEU A 35 11.42 -1.49 -9.61
CA LEU A 35 12.35 -0.82 -8.70
C LEU A 35 12.49 -1.56 -7.34
N LEU A 36 11.51 -2.38 -7.02
CA LEU A 36 11.37 -3.11 -5.77
C LEU A 36 11.82 -4.59 -5.87
N LEU A 37 12.23 -5.08 -7.07
CA LEU A 37 12.71 -6.43 -7.45
C LEU A 37 13.93 -7.01 -6.67
N ARG A 38 14.10 -6.71 -5.38
CA ARG A 38 15.03 -7.41 -4.46
C ARG A 38 14.52 -7.58 -3.02
N LYS A 39 13.33 -7.07 -2.67
CA LYS A 39 12.67 -7.43 -1.40
C LYS A 39 11.21 -7.79 -1.68
N PRO A 40 10.60 -8.74 -0.95
CA PRO A 40 9.16 -8.93 -0.99
C PRO A 40 8.53 -7.61 -0.56
N LEU A 41 7.90 -6.94 -1.52
CA LEU A 41 7.57 -5.53 -1.40
C LEU A 41 6.11 -5.36 -1.75
N LEU A 42 5.40 -4.77 -0.81
CA LEU A 42 3.95 -4.65 -0.75
C LEU A 42 3.28 -5.92 -0.23
N PHE A 43 2.44 -5.70 0.76
CA PHE A 43 1.72 -6.77 1.44
C PHE A 43 0.64 -7.27 0.50
N PHE A 44 0.83 -8.48 -0.01
CA PHE A 44 -0.03 -9.07 -1.02
C PHE A 44 -1.31 -9.56 -0.37
N LEU A 45 -2.44 -9.01 -0.83
CA LEU A 45 -3.76 -9.38 -0.34
C LEU A 45 -4.49 -10.39 -1.22
N SER A 46 -3.88 -10.87 -2.30
CA SER A 46 -4.54 -11.84 -3.18
C SER A 46 -4.98 -13.12 -2.44
N ASP A 47 -4.32 -13.47 -1.33
CA ASP A 47 -4.72 -14.59 -0.47
C ASP A 47 -5.68 -14.19 0.68
N TYR A 48 -6.01 -12.90 0.81
CA TYR A 48 -6.77 -12.30 1.92
C TYR A 48 -8.00 -11.52 1.45
N GLU A 49 -8.51 -11.79 0.25
CA GLU A 49 -9.70 -11.12 -0.32
C GLU A 49 -10.93 -11.18 0.59
N GLU A 50 -11.05 -12.23 1.40
CA GLU A 50 -12.14 -12.36 2.37
C GLU A 50 -11.93 -11.50 3.63
N ASP A 51 -10.72 -11.02 3.87
CA ASP A 51 -10.32 -10.33 5.10
C ASP A 51 -10.13 -8.82 4.95
N TYR A 52 -10.39 -8.25 3.76
CA TYR A 52 -10.50 -6.81 3.54
C TYR A 52 -11.83 -6.43 2.85
N GLU A 53 -12.27 -5.19 3.03
CA GLU A 53 -13.49 -4.66 2.43
C GLU A 53 -13.23 -3.28 1.83
N ILE A 54 -13.78 -3.04 0.65
CA ILE A 54 -13.71 -1.75 -0.05
C ILE A 54 -15.15 -1.28 -0.29
N ASN A 55 -15.46 -0.08 0.19
CA ASN A 55 -16.76 0.53 -0.01
C ASN A 55 -16.81 1.31 -1.33
N PHE A 56 -17.12 0.60 -2.42
CA PHE A 56 -17.28 1.21 -3.75
C PHE A 56 -18.56 2.07 -3.90
N ASP A 57 -19.49 1.98 -2.95
CA ASP A 57 -20.71 2.81 -2.94
C ASP A 57 -20.46 4.22 -2.38
N ALA A 58 -19.33 4.42 -1.68
CA ALA A 58 -18.92 5.74 -1.20
C ALA A 58 -18.29 6.58 -2.33
N PRO A 59 -18.31 7.93 -2.23
CA PRO A 59 -17.61 8.79 -3.18
C PRO A 59 -16.11 8.45 -3.25
N GLY A 60 -15.58 8.27 -4.46
CA GLY A 60 -14.17 7.95 -4.70
C GLY A 60 -13.80 8.03 -6.20
N PRO A 61 -12.54 7.69 -6.57
CA PRO A 61 -11.42 7.34 -5.68
C PRO A 61 -10.80 8.55 -4.93
N PRO A 62 -10.14 8.35 -3.77
CA PRO A 62 -9.99 7.06 -3.06
C PRO A 62 -11.32 6.55 -2.46
N TYR A 63 -11.51 5.23 -2.45
CA TYR A 63 -12.64 4.57 -1.81
C TYR A 63 -12.28 4.18 -0.37
N PRO A 64 -13.18 4.31 0.61
CA PRO A 64 -12.92 3.83 1.96
C PRO A 64 -12.67 2.32 1.97
N ALA A 65 -11.66 1.89 2.73
CA ALA A 65 -11.31 0.49 2.91
C ALA A 65 -11.09 0.16 4.38
N THR A 66 -11.41 -1.07 4.75
CA THR A 66 -11.24 -1.62 6.10
C THR A 66 -10.69 -3.05 6.03
N VAL A 67 -10.12 -3.54 7.13
CA VAL A 67 -9.69 -4.94 7.24
C VAL A 67 -10.25 -5.60 8.49
N LYS A 68 -10.48 -6.92 8.37
CA LYS A 68 -10.92 -7.76 9.48
C LYS A 68 -9.77 -8.00 10.47
N PRO A 69 -10.08 -8.35 11.74
CA PRO A 69 -9.06 -8.49 12.79
C PRO A 69 -7.92 -9.46 12.47
N LYS A 70 -8.20 -10.57 11.77
CA LYS A 70 -7.17 -11.54 11.40
C LYS A 70 -6.09 -10.92 10.52
N LEU A 71 -6.49 -10.24 9.44
CA LEU A 71 -5.56 -9.55 8.55
C LEU A 71 -4.91 -8.33 9.24
N ALA A 72 -5.60 -7.67 10.16
CA ALA A 72 -5.02 -6.58 10.95
C ALA A 72 -3.80 -7.02 11.77
N GLU A 73 -3.85 -8.18 12.40
CA GLU A 73 -2.71 -8.74 13.16
C GLU A 73 -1.50 -9.01 12.25
N GLU A 74 -1.75 -9.59 11.08
CA GLU A 74 -0.70 -9.87 10.09
C GLU A 74 -0.09 -8.58 9.52
N ILE A 75 -0.91 -7.57 9.24
CA ILE A 75 -0.45 -6.25 8.80
C ILE A 75 0.44 -5.59 9.85
N GLU A 76 0.10 -5.70 11.13
CA GLU A 76 0.93 -5.16 12.23
C GLU A 76 2.31 -5.83 12.27
N GLU A 77 2.35 -7.15 12.16
CA GLU A 77 3.60 -7.91 12.09
C GLU A 77 4.42 -7.49 10.87
N TRP A 78 3.80 -7.47 9.70
CA TRP A 78 4.43 -7.09 8.44
C TRP A 78 5.01 -5.67 8.46
N LEU A 79 4.27 -4.69 8.99
CA LEU A 79 4.79 -3.33 9.15
C LEU A 79 6.02 -3.30 10.05
N SER A 80 5.99 -4.03 11.16
CA SER A 80 7.12 -4.07 12.10
C SER A 80 8.39 -4.68 11.48
N LEU A 81 8.21 -5.69 10.61
CA LEU A 81 9.32 -6.41 9.98
C LEU A 81 9.88 -5.68 8.76
N PHE A 82 9.01 -5.08 7.94
CA PHE A 82 9.38 -4.69 6.58
C PHE A 82 9.37 -3.17 6.35
N ALA A 83 8.50 -2.39 7.02
CA ALA A 83 8.23 -1.00 6.64
C ALA A 83 9.48 -0.11 6.58
N SER A 84 10.34 -0.17 7.61
CA SER A 84 11.60 0.60 7.63
C SER A 84 12.53 0.22 6.48
N SER A 85 12.67 -1.08 6.23
CA SER A 85 13.57 -1.60 5.20
C SER A 85 13.09 -1.29 3.78
N ILE A 86 11.77 -1.15 3.60
CA ILE A 86 11.12 -0.75 2.35
C ILE A 86 11.32 0.76 2.14
N LEU A 87 11.04 1.56 3.18
CA LEU A 87 11.15 3.01 3.15
C LEU A 87 12.59 3.45 2.85
N GLU A 88 13.59 2.81 3.48
CA GLU A 88 15.01 3.06 3.21
C GLU A 88 15.38 2.75 1.75
N HIS A 89 14.88 1.64 1.22
CA HIS A 89 15.15 1.24 -0.17
C HIS A 89 14.53 2.23 -1.15
N LEU A 90 13.25 2.59 -0.98
CA LEU A 90 12.58 3.59 -1.81
C LEU A 90 13.34 4.93 -1.81
N ARG A 91 13.74 5.41 -0.64
CA ARG A 91 14.50 6.66 -0.49
C ARG A 91 15.90 6.59 -1.09
N SER A 92 16.48 5.40 -1.22
CA SER A 92 17.80 5.23 -1.84
C SER A 92 17.77 5.38 -3.36
N ILE A 93 16.60 5.26 -3.99
CA ILE A 93 16.40 5.42 -5.43
C ILE A 93 16.18 6.91 -5.73
N PRO A 94 17.07 7.55 -6.52
CA PRO A 94 16.89 8.94 -6.92
C PRO A 94 15.65 9.12 -7.78
N ASP A 95 14.90 10.20 -7.56
CA ASP A 95 13.68 10.49 -8.33
C ASP A 95 13.93 10.65 -9.84
N GLU A 96 15.17 11.00 -10.23
CA GLU A 96 15.63 11.11 -11.61
C GLU A 96 15.66 9.77 -12.36
N GLU A 97 15.81 8.66 -11.62
CA GLU A 97 15.82 7.29 -12.15
C GLU A 97 14.40 6.71 -12.30
N VAL A 98 13.38 7.49 -11.94
CA VAL A 98 11.97 7.08 -11.94
C VAL A 98 11.18 7.96 -12.91
N GLU A 99 10.42 7.32 -13.80
CA GLU A 99 9.55 8.02 -14.74
C GLU A 99 8.48 8.82 -14.01
N ALA A 100 8.02 9.90 -14.65
CA ALA A 100 7.13 10.87 -14.02
C ALA A 100 5.84 10.27 -13.40
N PRO A 101 5.18 9.26 -14.01
CA PRO A 101 4.01 8.61 -13.39
C PRO A 101 4.37 7.79 -12.15
N ALA A 102 5.43 6.99 -12.21
CA ALA A 102 5.87 6.11 -11.11
C ALA A 102 6.48 6.91 -9.96
N ARG A 103 7.10 8.06 -10.24
CA ARG A 103 7.66 8.97 -9.23
C ARG A 103 6.60 9.44 -8.24
N ARG A 104 5.40 9.80 -8.71
CA ARG A 104 4.30 10.20 -7.82
C ARG A 104 3.87 9.06 -6.91
N LEU A 105 3.81 7.85 -7.45
CA LEU A 105 3.43 6.68 -6.69
C LEU A 105 4.50 6.33 -5.64
N LYS A 106 5.79 6.36 -6.01
CA LYS A 106 6.92 6.24 -5.09
C LYS A 106 6.81 7.22 -3.92
N SER A 107 6.66 8.52 -4.19
CA SER A 107 6.54 9.53 -3.13
C SER A 107 5.31 9.31 -2.24
N LEU A 108 4.19 8.85 -2.82
CA LEU A 108 2.99 8.51 -2.06
C LEU A 108 3.26 7.33 -1.11
N VAL A 109 3.84 6.24 -1.60
CA VAL A 109 4.17 5.05 -0.80
C VAL A 109 5.16 5.41 0.31
N GLU A 110 6.22 6.17 0.00
CA GLU A 110 7.20 6.63 1.00
C GLU A 110 6.53 7.43 2.12
N ARG A 111 5.68 8.39 1.77
CA ARG A 111 4.95 9.21 2.74
C ARG A 111 4.06 8.33 3.62
N ARG A 112 3.25 7.47 3.01
CA ARG A 112 2.30 6.61 3.74
C ARG A 112 3.01 5.66 4.70
N LEU A 113 4.08 5.02 4.27
CA LEU A 113 4.90 4.18 5.16
C LEU A 113 5.53 5.00 6.31
N SER A 114 6.00 6.21 6.04
CA SER A 114 6.56 7.08 7.09
C SER A 114 5.52 7.56 8.11
N GLU A 115 4.24 7.60 7.72
CA GLU A 115 3.10 7.92 8.57
C GLU A 115 2.53 6.68 9.30
N GLY A 116 3.12 5.50 9.09
CA GLY A 116 2.70 4.24 9.70
C GLY A 116 1.55 3.53 9.00
N TYR A 117 1.24 3.90 7.75
CA TYR A 117 0.28 3.15 6.95
C TYR A 117 0.91 1.89 6.38
N ALA A 118 0.14 0.81 6.35
CA ALA A 118 0.37 -0.33 5.49
C ALA A 118 -0.01 0.01 4.06
N VAL A 119 0.75 -0.54 3.10
CA VAL A 119 0.49 -0.43 1.67
C VAL A 119 0.23 -1.83 1.14
N LEU A 120 -1.03 -2.08 0.79
CA LEU A 120 -1.55 -3.38 0.42
C LEU A 120 -1.85 -3.41 -1.08
N VAL A 121 -1.49 -4.50 -1.76
CA VAL A 121 -1.70 -4.66 -3.21
C VAL A 121 -2.77 -5.71 -3.47
N SER A 122 -3.67 -5.38 -4.41
CA SER A 122 -4.73 -6.23 -4.94
C SER A 122 -4.68 -6.18 -6.48
N TYR A 123 -4.63 -7.35 -7.12
CA TYR A 123 -4.47 -7.53 -8.57
C TYR A 123 -5.78 -7.89 -9.29
#